data_AF-A0A7C4X9Q4-F1
#
_entry.id   AF-A0A7C4X9Q4-F1
#
_cell.length_a   1.000
_cell.length_b   1.000
_cell.length_c   1.000
_cell.angle_alpha   90.00
_cell.angle_beta   90.00
_cell.angle_gamma   90.00
#
_symmetry.space_group_name_H-M   'P 1'
#
loop_
_entity.id
_entity.type
_entity.pdbx_description
1 polymer ?
#
loop_
_entity_poly.entity_id
_entity_poly.type
_entity_poly.pdbx_seq_one_letter_code
_entity_poly.pdbx_strand_id
1 'polypeptide(L)'
;MAKKKIKKPKSGKSWRDWFSWGQRKESRAAREEKREQLYRRIKIAAMSVFLPLLPAGLVVGFFYMEKYVHAQRAETPIYGSLEFVNAPEWAFTEGMKKKLSEAAGGGQFELKEGIAEAVGKRLAELPWLYHVRVRTTTHNIKVEAQYREPQAIIKTAKGQTCYVGLPAPGDPLCGDNPDEANTVFVLDQVEVKKPPLIEIKGFADKLAPAAGKTWYASDVAAALKLIAALRQMDEKVSKEKPLSNEISEIDVSNFSAKQGSSAPRIVLRLRDGKTQVNWGAPMGKSASQLEASDIEKLTTLYTFYRENKNTLLNIVAFIELRYPKLGIPRPE
;
A
#
# COMPACT_ATOMS: atom_id res chain seq x y z
N MET A 1 127.37 36.13 -43.59
CA MET A 1 126.95 34.71 -43.42
C MET A 1 125.71 34.65 -42.53
N ALA A 2 124.83 33.70 -42.83
CA ALA A 2 123.46 33.60 -42.35
C ALA A 2 123.28 32.77 -41.05
N LYS A 3 122.01 32.74 -40.60
CA LYS A 3 121.31 31.83 -39.65
C LYS A 3 121.37 32.26 -38.16
N LYS A 4 120.34 32.12 -37.32
CA LYS A 4 118.98 31.51 -37.42
C LYS A 4 118.09 32.04 -36.26
N LYS A 5 116.76 31.98 -36.45
CA LYS A 5 115.66 32.26 -35.50
C LYS A 5 115.64 31.35 -34.25
N ILE A 6 114.96 31.79 -33.18
CA ILE A 6 113.80 31.14 -32.51
C ILE A 6 113.03 32.17 -31.62
N LYS A 7 111.69 32.03 -31.54
CA LYS A 7 110.67 32.87 -30.85
C LYS A 7 110.54 32.57 -29.35
N LYS A 8 109.98 33.53 -28.56
CA LYS A 8 108.85 33.33 -27.61
C LYS A 8 108.33 34.69 -27.00
N PRO A 9 107.09 34.76 -26.46
CA PRO A 9 106.26 35.98 -26.47
C PRO A 9 106.23 36.79 -25.17
N LYS A 10 105.64 37.99 -25.27
CA LYS A 10 105.49 39.05 -24.25
C LYS A 10 104.32 38.80 -23.28
N SER A 11 104.58 38.95 -21.98
CA SER A 11 103.63 39.29 -20.89
C SER A 11 104.49 39.72 -19.69
N GLY A 12 104.14 40.61 -18.77
CA GLY A 12 102.91 41.29 -18.37
C GLY A 12 103.21 41.82 -16.96
N LYS A 13 102.96 43.10 -16.69
CA LYS A 13 103.45 43.83 -15.50
C LYS A 13 102.91 43.27 -14.17
N SER A 14 103.79 43.30 -13.19
CA SER A 14 103.70 42.73 -11.84
C SER A 14 102.95 43.62 -10.82
N TRP A 15 101.82 43.11 -10.31
CA TRP A 15 101.46 42.88 -8.90
C TRP A 15 101.60 43.93 -7.77
N ARG A 16 101.97 45.19 -8.04
CA ARG A 16 102.08 46.21 -6.96
C ARG A 16 100.87 47.13 -6.74
N ASP A 17 99.75 46.95 -7.44
CA ASP A 17 98.61 47.90 -7.38
C ASP A 17 97.33 47.36 -6.71
N TRP A 18 97.38 46.26 -5.94
CA TRP A 18 96.14 45.60 -5.47
C TRP A 18 95.60 46.00 -4.08
N PHE A 19 96.27 46.88 -3.33
CA PHE A 19 95.77 47.26 -1.99
C PHE A 19 95.90 48.76 -1.69
N SER A 20 95.00 49.56 -2.27
CA SER A 20 94.51 50.78 -1.62
C SER A 20 93.15 51.19 -2.20
N TRP A 21 92.06 50.63 -1.68
CA TRP A 21 90.73 51.17 -1.92
C TRP A 21 90.22 51.84 -0.65
N GLY A 22 90.37 53.17 -0.64
CA GLY A 22 89.91 54.05 0.42
C GLY A 22 88.39 54.05 0.51
N GLN A 23 87.88 54.00 1.75
CA GLN A 23 86.48 54.26 2.04
C GLN A 23 86.13 55.71 1.71
N ARG A 24 85.46 55.92 0.58
CA ARG A 24 84.76 57.17 0.26
C ARG A 24 83.49 57.22 1.13
N LYS A 25 83.44 58.16 2.08
CA LYS A 25 82.22 58.46 2.86
C LYS A 25 81.11 58.93 1.90
N GLU A 26 80.09 58.11 1.67
CA GLU A 26 78.84 58.54 1.04
C GLU A 26 78.14 59.58 1.93
N SER A 27 77.65 60.66 1.32
CA SER A 27 76.93 61.74 2.00
C SER A 27 75.54 61.27 2.46
N ARG A 28 75.02 61.85 3.55
CA ARG A 28 73.72 61.49 4.16
C ARG A 28 72.54 61.54 3.17
N ALA A 29 72.56 62.47 2.21
CA ALA A 29 71.54 62.60 1.17
C ALA A 29 71.45 61.38 0.23
N ALA A 30 72.58 60.77 -0.15
CA ALA A 30 72.60 59.58 -1.01
C ALA A 30 72.10 58.31 -0.29
N ARG A 31 72.15 58.28 1.04
CA ARG A 31 71.59 57.18 1.87
C ARG A 31 70.08 57.30 2.05
N GLU A 32 69.54 58.51 2.14
CA GLU A 32 68.10 58.75 2.21
C GLU A 32 67.42 58.46 0.86
N GLU A 33 68.05 58.86 -0.24
CA GLU A 33 67.53 58.59 -1.59
C GLU A 33 67.52 57.09 -1.94
N LYS A 34 68.56 56.35 -1.52
CA LYS A 34 68.59 54.88 -1.63
C LYS A 34 67.55 54.20 -0.72
N ARG A 35 67.25 54.74 0.46
CA ARG A 35 66.19 54.23 1.36
C ARG A 35 64.80 54.46 0.79
N GLU A 36 64.54 55.65 0.25
CA GLU A 36 63.30 56.00 -0.47
C GLU A 36 63.06 55.06 -1.66
N GLN A 37 64.10 54.82 -2.47
CA GLN A 37 64.02 53.89 -3.60
C GLN A 37 63.81 52.43 -3.15
N LEU A 38 64.46 52.00 -2.06
CA LEU A 38 64.27 50.66 -1.50
C LEU A 38 62.85 50.50 -0.94
N TYR A 39 62.33 51.51 -0.25
CA TYR A 39 60.98 51.49 0.30
C TYR A 39 59.91 51.46 -0.81
N ARG A 40 60.10 52.22 -1.90
CA ARG A 40 59.23 52.13 -3.08
C ARG A 40 59.28 50.74 -3.73
N ARG A 41 60.48 50.15 -3.86
CA ARG A 41 60.62 48.79 -4.42
C ARG A 41 59.97 47.71 -3.54
N ILE A 42 60.12 47.80 -2.22
CA ILE A 42 59.46 46.89 -1.27
C ILE A 42 57.94 47.09 -1.31
N LYS A 43 57.47 48.34 -1.37
CA LYS A 43 56.03 48.63 -1.44
C LYS A 43 55.40 48.13 -2.74
N ILE A 44 56.10 48.26 -3.87
CA ILE A 44 55.67 47.71 -5.18
C ILE A 44 55.69 46.18 -5.15
N ALA A 45 56.73 45.55 -4.59
CA ALA A 45 56.82 44.09 -4.48
C ALA A 45 55.74 43.51 -3.53
N ALA A 46 55.45 44.19 -2.43
CA ALA A 46 54.38 43.81 -1.52
C ALA A 46 53.00 43.95 -2.20
N MET A 47 52.77 45.03 -2.95
CA MET A 47 51.55 45.20 -3.75
C MET A 47 51.43 44.14 -4.84
N SER A 48 52.49 43.80 -5.56
CA SER A 48 52.45 42.81 -6.64
C SER A 48 52.15 41.40 -6.15
N VAL A 49 52.44 41.09 -4.88
CA VAL A 49 52.09 39.81 -4.25
C VAL A 49 50.67 39.83 -3.66
N PHE A 50 50.29 40.91 -2.98
CA PHE A 50 48.96 41.01 -2.34
C PHE A 50 47.81 41.21 -3.33
N LEU A 51 48.03 41.94 -4.42
CA LEU A 51 46.99 42.27 -5.39
C LEU A 51 46.40 41.06 -6.13
N PRO A 52 47.18 40.03 -6.55
CA PRO A 52 46.64 38.81 -7.13
C PRO A 52 46.11 37.79 -6.10
N LEU A 53 46.54 37.86 -4.83
CA LEU A 53 46.05 36.99 -3.76
C LEU A 53 44.61 37.31 -3.33
N LEU A 54 44.20 38.57 -3.41
CA LEU A 54 42.84 39.01 -3.11
C LEU A 54 41.75 38.37 -4.00
N PRO A 55 41.84 38.41 -5.34
CA PRO A 55 40.87 37.74 -6.20
C PRO A 55 40.91 36.22 -6.08
N ALA A 56 42.10 35.62 -5.88
CA ALA A 56 42.21 34.18 -5.65
C ALA A 56 41.51 33.74 -4.36
N GLY A 57 41.66 34.50 -3.27
CA GLY A 57 40.95 34.26 -2.00
C GLY A 57 39.43 34.45 -2.13
N LEU A 58 38.99 35.42 -2.93
CA LEU A 58 37.57 35.60 -3.24
C LEU A 58 36.98 34.42 -4.00
N VAL A 59 37.67 33.89 -5.02
CA VAL A 59 37.19 32.74 -5.80
C VAL A 59 37.08 31.49 -4.92
N VAL A 60 38.09 31.21 -4.09
CA VAL A 60 38.05 30.07 -3.14
C VAL A 60 36.96 30.27 -2.09
N GLY A 61 36.79 31.50 -1.58
CA GLY A 61 35.73 31.85 -0.63
C GLY A 61 34.33 31.65 -1.21
N PHE A 62 34.09 32.14 -2.43
CA PHE A 62 32.83 31.92 -3.15
C PHE A 62 32.57 30.44 -3.42
N PHE A 63 33.58 29.66 -3.81
CA PHE A 63 33.43 28.23 -4.03
C PHE A 63 33.08 27.47 -2.74
N TYR A 64 33.69 27.85 -1.60
CA TYR A 64 33.34 27.29 -0.29
C TYR A 64 31.94 27.72 0.16
N MET A 65 31.55 28.96 -0.10
CA MET A 65 30.22 29.48 0.19
C MET A 65 29.15 28.78 -0.65
N GLU A 66 29.39 28.59 -1.95
CA GLU A 66 28.50 27.85 -2.86
C GLU A 66 28.33 26.41 -2.38
N LYS A 67 29.44 25.73 -2.04
CA LYS A 67 29.39 24.37 -1.49
C LYS A 67 28.66 24.30 -0.13
N TYR A 68 28.81 25.31 0.73
CA TYR A 68 28.11 25.41 2.01
C TYR A 68 26.61 25.69 1.84
N VAL A 69 26.26 26.59 0.91
CA VAL A 69 24.86 26.90 0.56
C VAL A 69 24.19 25.68 -0.06
N HIS A 70 24.88 24.92 -0.92
CA HIS A 70 24.35 23.66 -1.45
C HIS A 70 24.23 22.56 -0.38
N ALA A 71 25.15 22.51 0.59
CA ALA A 71 25.06 21.57 1.71
C ALA A 71 23.92 21.92 2.68
N GLN A 72 23.63 23.20 2.91
CA GLN A 72 22.49 23.65 3.72
C GLN A 72 21.15 23.64 2.95
N ARG A 73 21.19 23.67 1.61
CA ARG A 73 20.02 23.42 0.74
C ARG A 73 19.66 21.94 0.62
N ALA A 74 20.28 21.04 1.38
CA ALA A 74 19.67 19.75 1.64
C ALA A 74 18.34 20.00 2.35
N GLU A 75 17.26 20.11 1.56
CA GLU A 75 15.91 20.37 2.02
C GLU A 75 15.63 19.45 3.21
N THR A 76 15.31 20.03 4.37
CA THR A 76 14.97 19.23 5.55
C THR A 76 13.87 18.27 5.14
N PRO A 77 14.08 16.95 5.29
CA PRO A 77 13.15 15.95 4.81
C PRO A 77 11.79 16.17 5.50
N ILE A 78 10.79 16.55 4.72
CA ILE A 78 9.42 16.73 5.23
C ILE A 78 8.80 15.34 5.33
N TYR A 79 8.39 14.96 6.53
CA TYR A 79 7.70 13.70 6.76
C TYR A 79 6.19 13.92 6.84
N GLY A 80 5.44 12.97 6.30
CA GLY A 80 3.99 12.94 6.42
C GLY A 80 3.47 11.55 6.76
N SER A 81 2.31 11.50 7.40
CA SER A 81 1.60 10.26 7.73
C SER A 81 0.68 9.81 6.60
N LEU A 82 0.24 8.54 6.67
CA LEU A 82 -0.82 8.02 5.80
C LEU A 82 -2.19 8.48 6.31
N GLU A 83 -2.98 9.03 5.39
CA GLU A 83 -4.38 9.36 5.62
C GLU A 83 -5.25 8.56 4.64
N PHE A 84 -6.08 7.66 5.15
CA PHE A 84 -7.03 6.92 4.32
C PHE A 84 -8.33 7.69 4.23
N VAL A 85 -8.69 8.07 3.02
CA VAL A 85 -9.89 8.86 2.72
C VAL A 85 -11.07 7.92 2.51
N ASN A 86 -12.23 8.25 3.10
CA ASN A 86 -13.49 7.51 2.97
C ASN A 86 -13.41 6.03 3.35
N ALA A 87 -12.55 5.67 4.31
CA ALA A 87 -12.49 4.31 4.78
C ALA A 87 -13.77 3.95 5.56
N PRO A 88 -14.40 2.78 5.30
CA PRO A 88 -15.63 2.41 5.96
C PRO A 88 -15.38 2.08 7.44
N GLU A 89 -16.33 2.45 8.31
CA GLU A 89 -16.20 2.30 9.77
C GLU A 89 -15.91 0.86 10.20
N TRP A 90 -16.45 -0.12 9.47
CA TRP A 90 -16.26 -1.54 9.78
C TRP A 90 -14.81 -2.00 9.57
N ALA A 91 -14.07 -1.36 8.66
CA ALA A 91 -12.70 -1.73 8.30
C ALA A 91 -11.67 -1.07 9.22
N PHE A 92 -11.96 0.09 9.79
CA PHE A 92 -10.96 0.94 10.45
C PHE A 92 -10.65 0.56 11.91
N THR A 93 -10.42 -0.72 12.16
CA THR A 93 -9.93 -1.27 13.44
C THR A 93 -8.41 -1.05 13.59
N GLU A 94 -7.89 -1.15 14.82
CA GLU A 94 -6.44 -1.04 15.06
C GLU A 94 -5.64 -2.12 14.30
N GLY A 95 -6.16 -3.34 14.20
CA GLY A 95 -5.55 -4.42 13.42
C GLY A 95 -5.46 -4.09 11.92
N MET A 96 -6.52 -3.52 11.35
CA MET A 96 -6.51 -3.13 9.93
C MET A 96 -5.61 -1.93 9.68
N LYS A 97 -5.62 -0.91 10.54
CA LYS A 97 -4.72 0.25 10.42
C LYS A 97 -3.25 -0.19 10.42
N LYS A 98 -2.89 -1.10 11.33
CA LYS A 98 -1.54 -1.69 11.38
C LYS A 98 -1.21 -2.45 10.10
N LYS A 99 -2.13 -3.28 9.60
CA LYS A 99 -1.92 -4.02 8.35
C LYS A 99 -1.74 -3.09 7.15
N LEU A 100 -2.54 -2.02 7.07
CA LEU A 100 -2.46 -1.03 6.01
C LEU A 100 -1.15 -0.24 6.06
N SER A 101 -0.69 0.17 7.24
CA SER A 101 0.59 0.88 7.40
C SER A 101 1.78 -0.03 7.10
N GLU A 102 1.77 -1.28 7.57
CA GLU A 102 2.81 -2.27 7.25
C GLU A 102 2.87 -2.55 5.74
N ALA A 103 1.72 -2.73 5.08
CA ALA A 103 1.66 -2.93 3.63
C ALA A 103 2.20 -1.72 2.85
N ALA A 104 1.91 -0.50 3.29
CA ALA A 104 2.47 0.70 2.68
C ALA A 104 4.00 0.82 2.88
N GLY A 105 4.57 0.10 3.84
CA GLY A 105 5.98 0.12 4.21
C GLY A 105 6.31 1.05 5.38
N GLY A 106 5.31 1.43 6.18
CA GLY A 106 5.50 2.25 7.38
C GLY A 106 4.30 3.16 7.69
N GLY A 107 4.43 3.92 8.79
CA GLY A 107 3.43 4.93 9.20
C GLY A 107 3.82 6.37 8.88
N GLN A 108 5.12 6.63 8.63
CA GLN A 108 5.65 7.93 8.23
C GLN A 108 6.54 7.79 7.00
N PHE A 109 6.39 8.73 6.09
CA PHE A 109 7.06 8.72 4.81
C PHE A 109 7.68 10.07 4.56
N GLU A 110 8.89 10.06 4.01
CA GLU A 110 9.50 11.26 3.47
C GLU A 110 8.73 11.68 2.21
N LEU A 111 8.22 12.91 2.18
CA LEU A 111 7.36 13.45 1.12
C LEU A 111 8.20 13.85 -0.09
N LYS A 112 8.71 12.84 -0.79
CA LYS A 112 9.47 12.96 -2.04
C LYS A 112 8.65 12.56 -3.25
N GLU A 113 9.10 13.01 -4.42
CA GLU A 113 8.57 12.52 -5.69
C GLU A 113 8.71 10.99 -5.79
N GLY A 114 7.68 10.32 -6.32
CA GLY A 114 7.65 8.86 -6.45
C GLY A 114 7.16 8.07 -5.21
N ILE A 115 7.04 8.69 -4.03
CA ILE A 115 6.57 7.96 -2.83
C ILE A 115 5.12 7.50 -2.96
N ALA A 116 4.26 8.33 -3.55
CA ALA A 116 2.86 7.96 -3.81
C ALA A 116 2.75 6.76 -4.74
N GLU A 117 3.61 6.68 -5.77
CA GLU A 117 3.62 5.54 -6.68
C GLU A 117 4.08 4.26 -5.97
N ALA A 118 5.15 4.35 -5.18
CA ALA A 118 5.66 3.21 -4.41
C ALA A 118 4.63 2.70 -3.39
N VAL A 119 4.01 3.59 -2.63
CA VAL A 119 2.93 3.26 -1.68
C VAL A 119 1.72 2.70 -2.42
N GLY A 120 1.33 3.30 -3.53
CA GLY A 120 0.20 2.85 -4.35
C GLY A 120 0.40 1.45 -4.90
N LYS A 121 1.60 1.12 -5.41
CA LYS A 121 1.94 -0.24 -5.88
C LYS A 121 1.81 -1.27 -4.76
N ARG A 122 2.37 -0.99 -3.58
CA ARG A 122 2.30 -1.93 -2.45
C ARG A 122 0.88 -2.11 -1.92
N LEU A 123 0.12 -1.02 -1.80
CA LEU A 123 -1.27 -1.07 -1.33
C LEU A 123 -2.20 -1.74 -2.35
N ALA A 124 -1.89 -1.65 -3.65
CA ALA A 124 -2.63 -2.35 -4.70
C ALA A 124 -2.46 -3.88 -4.65
N GLU A 125 -1.37 -4.39 -4.06
CA GLU A 125 -1.17 -5.82 -3.82
C GLU A 125 -2.01 -6.34 -2.64
N LEU A 126 -2.55 -5.44 -1.81
CA LEU A 126 -3.32 -5.83 -0.63
C LEU A 126 -4.71 -6.35 -1.04
N PRO A 127 -5.07 -7.62 -0.72
CA PRO A 127 -6.35 -8.20 -1.13
C PRO A 127 -7.59 -7.45 -0.64
N TRP A 128 -7.44 -6.69 0.45
CA TRP A 128 -8.52 -5.91 1.05
C TRP A 128 -8.92 -4.68 0.23
N LEU A 129 -8.06 -4.21 -0.68
CA LEU A 129 -8.24 -2.94 -1.38
C LEU A 129 -8.36 -3.15 -2.90
N TYR A 130 -9.09 -2.25 -3.54
CA TYR A 130 -9.13 -2.11 -4.99
C TYR A 130 -9.35 -0.64 -5.38
N HIS A 131 -9.05 -0.29 -6.63
CA HIS A 131 -9.02 1.10 -7.12
C HIS A 131 -8.22 2.04 -6.22
N VAL A 132 -7.03 1.60 -5.82
CA VAL A 132 -6.14 2.39 -4.97
C VAL A 132 -5.58 3.58 -5.74
N ARG A 133 -5.80 4.78 -5.20
CA ARG A 133 -5.25 6.05 -5.68
C ARG A 133 -4.52 6.71 -4.54
N VAL A 134 -3.26 7.05 -4.78
CA VAL A 134 -2.40 7.66 -3.77
C VAL A 134 -1.93 9.02 -4.27
N ARG A 135 -1.99 10.02 -3.39
CA ARG A 135 -1.53 11.38 -3.68
C ARG A 135 -0.68 11.89 -2.52
N THR A 136 0.51 12.39 -2.84
CA THR A 136 1.35 13.10 -1.88
C THR A 136 0.87 14.55 -1.77
N THR A 137 0.56 15.01 -0.56
CA THR A 137 0.33 16.42 -0.27
C THR A 137 1.57 17.03 0.37
N THR A 138 1.51 18.31 0.73
CA THR A 138 2.59 19.01 1.45
C THR A 138 2.83 18.48 2.87
N HIS A 139 1.89 17.72 3.45
CA HIS A 139 1.95 17.30 4.87
C HIS A 139 1.67 15.81 5.07
N ASN A 140 1.05 15.13 4.11
CA ASN A 140 0.62 13.74 4.26
C ASN A 140 0.51 13.01 2.92
N ILE A 141 0.37 11.69 3.00
CA ILE A 141 0.06 10.85 1.86
C ILE A 141 -1.41 10.43 1.97
N LYS A 142 -2.23 10.92 1.05
CA LYS A 142 -3.66 10.58 0.98
C LYS A 142 -3.86 9.33 0.14
N VAL A 143 -4.57 8.36 0.71
CA VAL A 143 -4.93 7.10 0.06
C VAL A 143 -6.45 7.05 -0.08
N GLU A 144 -6.91 7.09 -1.32
CA GLU A 144 -8.29 6.81 -1.70
C GLU A 144 -8.36 5.38 -2.23
N ALA A 145 -9.22 4.53 -1.67
CA ALA A 145 -9.39 3.15 -2.12
C ALA A 145 -10.80 2.65 -1.82
N GLN A 146 -11.22 1.62 -2.53
CA GLN A 146 -12.42 0.86 -2.22
C GLN A 146 -12.04 -0.41 -1.44
N TYR A 147 -12.92 -0.82 -0.53
CA TYR A 147 -12.64 -1.90 0.43
C TYR A 147 -13.51 -3.11 0.11
N ARG A 148 -12.88 -4.30 0.06
CA ARG A 148 -13.60 -5.57 -0.07
C ARG A 148 -14.21 -5.94 1.27
N GLU A 149 -15.53 -5.91 1.33
CA GLU A 149 -16.29 -6.13 2.55
C GLU A 149 -16.45 -7.64 2.82
N PRO A 150 -15.95 -8.19 3.95
CA PRO A 150 -16.15 -9.59 4.26
C PRO A 150 -17.63 -9.88 4.55
N GLN A 151 -18.15 -10.93 3.92
CA GLN A 151 -19.55 -11.35 3.98
C GLN A 151 -19.74 -12.64 4.79
N ALA A 152 -18.78 -13.54 4.73
CA ALA A 152 -18.78 -14.80 5.45
C ALA A 152 -17.37 -15.20 5.90
N ILE A 153 -17.30 -16.22 6.76
CA ILE A 153 -16.05 -16.91 7.10
C ILE A 153 -16.07 -18.33 6.55
N ILE A 154 -14.89 -18.83 6.24
CA ILE A 154 -14.66 -20.26 5.97
C ILE A 154 -13.51 -20.75 6.82
N LYS A 155 -13.55 -22.03 7.18
CA LYS A 155 -12.43 -22.73 7.77
C LYS A 155 -11.87 -23.71 6.75
N THR A 156 -10.60 -23.54 6.42
CA THR A 156 -9.90 -24.47 5.53
C THR A 156 -9.62 -25.79 6.26
N ALA A 157 -9.32 -26.86 5.52
CA ALA A 157 -8.94 -28.14 6.11
C ALA A 157 -7.70 -28.07 7.04
N LYS A 158 -6.88 -27.02 6.90
CA LYS A 158 -5.70 -26.75 7.77
C LYS A 158 -6.05 -26.01 9.05
N GLY A 159 -7.34 -25.73 9.31
CA GLY A 159 -7.80 -24.96 10.47
C GLY A 159 -7.63 -23.44 10.33
N GLN A 160 -7.11 -22.95 9.20
CA GLN A 160 -7.01 -21.52 8.95
C GLN A 160 -8.39 -20.96 8.63
N THR A 161 -8.76 -19.88 9.34
CA THR A 161 -9.98 -19.11 9.06
C THR A 161 -9.67 -18.00 8.06
N CYS A 162 -10.52 -17.88 7.04
CA CYS A 162 -10.43 -16.84 6.02
C CYS A 162 -11.77 -16.13 5.88
N TYR A 163 -11.73 -14.86 5.49
CA TYR A 163 -12.95 -14.15 5.09
C TYR A 163 -13.18 -14.30 3.60
N VAL A 164 -14.45 -14.32 3.23
CA VAL A 164 -14.87 -14.44 1.83
C VAL A 164 -16.03 -13.49 1.53
N GLY A 165 -16.17 -13.14 0.26
CA GLY A 165 -17.27 -12.32 -0.22
C GLY A 165 -17.35 -12.28 -1.74
N LEU A 166 -18.47 -11.78 -2.23
CA LEU A 166 -18.67 -11.52 -3.65
C LEU A 166 -18.06 -10.17 -4.02
N PRO A 167 -17.29 -10.08 -5.13
CA PRO A 167 -16.81 -8.82 -5.67
C PRO A 167 -17.95 -7.82 -5.86
N ALA A 168 -17.74 -6.57 -5.46
CA ALA A 168 -18.71 -5.51 -5.69
C ALA A 168 -18.70 -5.07 -7.17
N PRO A 169 -19.78 -4.45 -7.68
CA PRO A 169 -19.75 -3.82 -9.00
C PRO A 169 -18.58 -2.85 -9.13
N GLY A 170 -17.73 -3.05 -10.15
CA GLY A 170 -16.53 -2.25 -10.39
C GLY A 170 -15.26 -2.79 -9.73
N ASP A 171 -15.32 -3.82 -8.88
CA ASP A 171 -14.14 -4.57 -8.45
C ASP A 171 -13.51 -5.26 -9.68
N PRO A 172 -12.18 -5.19 -9.90
CA PRO A 172 -11.52 -5.93 -10.99
C PRO A 172 -11.77 -7.45 -10.97
N LEU A 173 -12.15 -8.03 -9.83
CA LEU A 173 -12.56 -9.43 -9.71
C LEU A 173 -14.01 -9.69 -10.14
N CYS A 174 -14.82 -8.63 -10.18
CA CYS A 174 -16.16 -8.65 -10.74
C CYS A 174 -16.00 -8.68 -12.27
N GLY A 175 -16.23 -9.84 -12.89
CA GLY A 175 -16.27 -9.94 -14.34
C GLY A 175 -17.43 -9.14 -14.95
N ASP A 176 -17.65 -9.30 -16.25
CA ASP A 176 -18.64 -8.52 -17.00
C ASP A 176 -20.10 -8.73 -16.56
N ASN A 177 -20.39 -9.87 -15.90
CA ASN A 177 -21.71 -10.19 -15.39
C ASN A 177 -21.68 -10.49 -13.87
N PRO A 178 -22.00 -9.52 -13.00
CA PRO A 178 -21.97 -9.70 -11.54
C PRO A 178 -22.97 -10.74 -11.04
N ASP A 179 -24.14 -10.86 -11.69
CA ASP A 179 -25.21 -11.76 -11.24
C ASP A 179 -24.89 -13.23 -11.53
N GLU A 180 -24.11 -13.49 -12.58
CA GLU A 180 -23.61 -14.82 -12.93
C GLU A 180 -22.23 -15.13 -12.34
N ALA A 181 -21.61 -14.16 -11.67
CA ALA A 181 -20.28 -14.34 -11.11
C ALA A 181 -20.28 -15.48 -10.08
N ASN A 182 -19.41 -16.47 -10.33
CA ASN A 182 -19.02 -17.51 -9.38
C ASN A 182 -17.64 -17.22 -8.77
N THR A 183 -17.14 -16.01 -9.01
CA THR A 183 -15.89 -15.51 -8.47
C THR A 183 -16.10 -15.03 -7.05
N VAL A 184 -15.28 -15.55 -6.15
CA VAL A 184 -15.24 -15.20 -4.72
C VAL A 184 -13.86 -14.64 -4.42
N PHE A 185 -13.79 -13.56 -3.67
CA PHE A 185 -12.51 -13.09 -3.13
C PHE A 185 -12.24 -13.76 -1.79
N VAL A 186 -10.96 -14.01 -1.50
CA VAL A 186 -10.50 -14.53 -0.21
C VAL A 186 -9.62 -13.47 0.45
N LEU A 187 -9.90 -13.18 1.71
CA LEU A 187 -9.12 -12.28 2.55
C LEU A 187 -8.59 -13.06 3.76
N ASP A 188 -7.42 -12.65 4.23
CA ASP A 188 -6.87 -13.15 5.48
C ASP A 188 -7.67 -12.64 6.69
N GLN A 189 -7.54 -13.30 7.84
CA GLN A 189 -8.29 -12.92 9.04
C GLN A 189 -7.66 -11.70 9.72
N VAL A 190 -8.42 -10.62 9.76
CA VAL A 190 -8.13 -9.37 10.48
C VAL A 190 -9.36 -8.99 11.29
N GLU A 191 -9.16 -8.40 12.48
CA GLU A 191 -10.29 -7.92 13.27
C GLU A 191 -11.09 -6.85 12.49
N VAL A 192 -12.40 -7.06 12.35
CA VAL A 192 -13.32 -6.12 11.71
C VAL A 192 -14.45 -5.77 12.67
N LYS A 193 -14.90 -4.51 12.66
CA LYS A 193 -15.99 -4.04 13.52
C LYS A 193 -17.35 -4.40 12.90
N LYS A 194 -17.71 -5.68 12.98
CA LYS A 194 -18.94 -6.24 12.40
C LYS A 194 -19.62 -7.25 13.32
N PRO A 195 -20.95 -7.45 13.17
CA PRO A 195 -21.62 -8.61 13.74
C PRO A 195 -20.92 -9.92 13.31
N PRO A 196 -21.05 -10.99 14.12
CA PRO A 196 -20.44 -12.28 13.80
C PRO A 196 -20.87 -12.78 12.42
N LEU A 197 -19.90 -12.95 11.52
CA LEU A 197 -20.14 -13.45 10.17
C LEU A 197 -20.59 -14.91 10.18
N ILE A 198 -21.39 -15.27 9.17
CA ILE A 198 -21.90 -16.63 8.96
C ILE A 198 -20.75 -17.51 8.44
N GLU A 199 -20.63 -18.73 8.97
CA GLU A 199 -19.66 -19.73 8.51
C GLU A 199 -20.19 -20.53 7.31
N ILE A 200 -19.42 -20.67 6.23
CA ILE A 200 -19.78 -21.53 5.10
C ILE A 200 -19.02 -22.86 5.24
N LYS A 201 -19.75 -23.98 5.18
CA LYS A 201 -19.20 -25.34 5.29
C LYS A 201 -19.63 -26.25 4.14
N GLY A 202 -18.90 -27.35 3.96
CA GLY A 202 -19.24 -28.39 2.99
C GLY A 202 -18.90 -28.06 1.53
N PHE A 203 -18.16 -26.97 1.28
CA PHE A 203 -17.71 -26.61 -0.07
C PHE A 203 -16.73 -27.66 -0.64
N ALA A 204 -16.73 -27.78 -1.97
CA ALA A 204 -16.05 -28.84 -2.71
C ALA A 204 -14.52 -28.73 -2.62
N ASP A 205 -13.99 -27.52 -2.73
CA ASP A 205 -12.56 -27.24 -2.67
C ASP A 205 -12.06 -27.35 -1.23
N LYS A 206 -11.37 -28.44 -0.89
CA LYS A 206 -10.88 -28.67 0.49
C LYS A 206 -9.91 -27.59 0.99
N LEU A 207 -9.31 -26.82 0.08
CA LEU A 207 -8.45 -25.69 0.38
C LEU A 207 -8.92 -24.46 -0.39
N ALA A 208 -9.32 -23.43 0.35
CA ALA A 208 -9.44 -22.10 -0.22
C ALA A 208 -8.06 -21.61 -0.70
N PRO A 209 -8.01 -20.86 -1.81
CA PRO A 209 -6.76 -20.28 -2.28
C PRO A 209 -6.25 -19.23 -1.31
N ALA A 210 -4.97 -18.84 -1.47
CA ALA A 210 -4.38 -17.77 -0.69
C ALA A 210 -5.13 -16.44 -0.88
N ALA A 211 -5.11 -15.59 0.14
CA ALA A 211 -5.75 -14.27 0.08
C ALA A 211 -5.27 -13.47 -1.14
N GLY A 212 -6.20 -12.80 -1.83
CA GLY A 212 -5.93 -12.04 -3.05
C GLY A 212 -5.88 -12.84 -4.34
N LYS A 213 -5.97 -14.18 -4.28
CA LYS A 213 -6.17 -15.00 -5.47
C LYS A 213 -7.65 -15.12 -5.80
N THR A 214 -7.94 -15.17 -7.10
CA THR A 214 -9.28 -15.43 -7.62
C THR A 214 -9.70 -16.84 -7.23
N TRP A 215 -10.90 -16.97 -6.66
CA TRP A 215 -11.47 -18.28 -6.35
C TRP A 215 -12.78 -18.50 -7.12
N TYR A 216 -12.79 -19.51 -7.98
CA TYR A 216 -14.00 -19.91 -8.71
C TYR A 216 -14.70 -21.03 -7.94
N ALA A 217 -15.61 -20.66 -7.04
CA ALA A 217 -16.31 -21.59 -6.17
C ALA A 217 -17.81 -21.33 -6.25
N SER A 218 -18.51 -22.06 -7.14
CA SER A 218 -19.95 -21.87 -7.38
C SER A 218 -20.81 -22.18 -6.14
N ASP A 219 -20.38 -23.12 -5.31
CA ASP A 219 -21.03 -23.49 -4.07
C ASP A 219 -20.91 -22.40 -3.00
N VAL A 220 -19.71 -21.86 -2.81
CA VAL A 220 -19.45 -20.72 -1.91
C VAL A 220 -20.15 -19.46 -2.42
N ALA A 221 -20.09 -19.19 -3.72
CA ALA A 221 -20.78 -18.07 -4.33
C ALA A 221 -22.30 -18.15 -4.13
N ALA A 222 -22.90 -19.34 -4.24
CA ALA A 222 -24.32 -19.53 -3.98
C ALA A 222 -24.70 -19.23 -2.52
N ALA A 223 -23.90 -19.67 -1.55
CA ALA A 223 -24.09 -19.32 -0.15
C ALA A 223 -23.98 -17.80 0.09
N LEU A 224 -22.99 -17.15 -0.54
CA LEU A 224 -22.81 -15.70 -0.43
C LEU A 224 -23.97 -14.91 -1.06
N LYS A 225 -24.51 -15.35 -2.20
CA LYS A 225 -25.71 -14.74 -2.81
C LYS A 225 -26.91 -14.83 -1.87
N LEU A 226 -27.08 -15.96 -1.19
CA LEU A 226 -28.12 -16.12 -0.18
C LEU A 226 -27.91 -15.18 1.03
N ILE A 227 -26.67 -15.06 1.52
CA ILE A 227 -26.33 -14.11 2.60
C ILE A 227 -26.66 -12.67 2.17
N ALA A 228 -26.33 -12.29 0.93
CA ALA A 228 -26.66 -10.96 0.41
C ALA A 228 -28.18 -10.73 0.34
N ALA A 229 -28.95 -11.72 -0.12
CA ALA A 229 -30.41 -11.63 -0.16
C ALA A 229 -31.03 -11.51 1.24
N LEU A 230 -30.53 -12.26 2.21
CA LEU A 230 -30.96 -12.14 3.62
C LEU A 230 -30.64 -10.75 4.18
N ARG A 231 -29.44 -10.20 3.93
CA ARG A 231 -29.09 -8.85 4.36
C ARG A 231 -30.01 -7.79 3.75
N GLN A 232 -30.32 -7.89 2.46
CA GLN A 232 -31.26 -6.98 1.81
C GLN A 232 -32.66 -7.06 2.43
N MET A 233 -33.12 -8.25 2.83
CA MET A 233 -34.40 -8.41 3.50
C MET A 233 -34.36 -7.90 4.95
N ASP A 234 -33.26 -8.11 5.67
CA ASP A 234 -33.05 -7.58 7.02
C ASP A 234 -33.09 -6.04 7.02
N GLU A 235 -32.42 -5.40 6.06
CA GLU A 235 -32.46 -3.93 5.91
C GLU A 235 -33.87 -3.40 5.63
N LYS A 236 -34.68 -4.13 4.86
CA LYS A 236 -36.02 -3.71 4.46
C LYS A 236 -37.08 -3.97 5.53
N VAL A 237 -36.98 -5.09 6.26
CA VAL A 237 -38.10 -5.63 7.06
C VAL A 237 -37.73 -5.89 8.52
N SER A 238 -36.45 -6.00 8.87
CA SER A 238 -36.03 -6.44 10.22
C SER A 238 -34.71 -5.80 10.67
N LYS A 239 -34.59 -4.48 10.53
CA LYS A 239 -33.34 -3.74 10.79
C LYS A 239 -32.86 -3.84 12.25
N GLU A 240 -33.78 -3.80 13.21
CA GLU A 240 -33.45 -3.84 14.65
C GLU A 240 -32.99 -5.22 15.11
N LYS A 241 -33.58 -6.28 14.53
CA LYS A 241 -33.24 -7.67 14.81
C LYS A 241 -33.10 -8.45 13.49
N PRO A 242 -31.96 -8.29 12.79
CA PRO A 242 -31.69 -9.00 11.54
C PRO A 242 -31.75 -10.52 11.72
N LEU A 243 -32.45 -11.22 10.82
CA LEU A 243 -32.50 -12.69 10.82
C LEU A 243 -31.11 -13.28 10.58
N SER A 244 -30.29 -12.63 9.75
CA SER A 244 -28.90 -13.05 9.52
C SER A 244 -28.04 -13.15 10.79
N ASN A 245 -28.40 -12.44 11.86
CA ASN A 245 -27.70 -12.56 13.14
C ASN A 245 -28.01 -13.88 13.87
N GLU A 246 -29.11 -14.56 13.58
CA GLU A 246 -29.48 -15.84 14.21
C GLU A 246 -28.87 -17.05 13.49
N ILE A 247 -28.36 -16.85 12.26
CA ILE A 247 -27.70 -17.89 11.47
C ILE A 247 -26.24 -18.02 11.90
N SER A 248 -25.82 -19.25 12.19
CA SER A 248 -24.43 -19.59 12.52
C SER A 248 -23.66 -20.06 11.29
N GLU A 249 -24.30 -20.88 10.46
CA GLU A 249 -23.66 -21.62 9.38
C GLU A 249 -24.58 -21.76 8.16
N ILE A 250 -23.98 -21.76 6.98
CA ILE A 250 -24.58 -22.25 5.73
C ILE A 250 -23.79 -23.47 5.25
N ASP A 251 -24.47 -24.59 5.20
CA ASP A 251 -23.94 -25.88 4.76
C ASP A 251 -24.30 -26.10 3.28
N VAL A 252 -23.27 -26.24 2.44
CA VAL A 252 -23.38 -26.51 1.00
C VAL A 252 -22.84 -27.89 0.61
N SER A 253 -22.72 -28.81 1.58
CA SER A 253 -22.18 -30.17 1.34
C SER A 253 -22.92 -30.98 0.27
N ASN A 254 -24.22 -30.68 0.06
CA ASN A 254 -25.03 -31.31 -0.96
C ASN A 254 -25.22 -30.44 -2.22
N PHE A 255 -24.39 -29.42 -2.45
CA PHE A 255 -24.54 -28.51 -3.59
C PHE A 255 -24.60 -29.26 -4.94
N SER A 256 -23.78 -30.30 -5.10
CA SER A 256 -23.72 -31.18 -6.28
C SER A 256 -24.60 -32.44 -6.20
N ALA A 257 -25.55 -32.50 -5.26
CA ALA A 257 -26.43 -33.65 -5.01
C ALA A 257 -25.70 -34.94 -4.56
N LYS A 258 -24.54 -34.83 -3.90
CA LYS A 258 -23.75 -35.97 -3.39
C LYS A 258 -24.46 -36.79 -2.30
N GLN A 259 -25.32 -36.15 -1.51
CA GLN A 259 -26.14 -36.78 -0.47
C GLN A 259 -27.50 -37.24 -1.01
N GLY A 260 -27.73 -37.12 -2.32
CA GLY A 260 -28.99 -37.41 -3.00
C GLY A 260 -29.73 -36.16 -3.47
N SER A 261 -30.55 -36.31 -4.51
CA SER A 261 -31.36 -35.24 -5.10
C SER A 261 -32.54 -34.81 -4.22
N SER A 262 -32.98 -35.68 -3.31
CA SER A 262 -34.07 -35.42 -2.37
C SER A 262 -33.62 -34.66 -1.12
N ALA A 263 -32.33 -34.56 -0.85
CA ALA A 263 -31.78 -33.76 0.24
C ALA A 263 -31.60 -32.29 -0.20
N PRO A 264 -31.78 -31.31 0.71
CA PRO A 264 -31.59 -29.90 0.37
C PRO A 264 -30.14 -29.64 -0.06
N ARG A 265 -29.95 -28.83 -1.12
CA ARG A 265 -28.60 -28.48 -1.63
C ARG A 265 -27.89 -27.45 -0.74
N ILE A 266 -28.65 -26.54 -0.14
CA ILE A 266 -28.19 -25.52 0.81
C ILE A 266 -29.05 -25.62 2.07
N VAL A 267 -28.40 -25.63 3.24
CA VAL A 267 -29.05 -25.64 4.56
C VAL A 267 -28.47 -24.52 5.41
N LEU A 268 -29.33 -23.74 6.06
CA LEU A 268 -28.91 -22.76 7.05
C LEU A 268 -29.08 -23.37 8.45
N ARG A 269 -28.04 -23.30 9.28
CA ARG A 269 -28.10 -23.74 10.68
C ARG A 269 -28.10 -22.51 11.58
N LEU A 270 -28.97 -22.53 12.59
CA LEU A 270 -29.06 -21.42 13.54
C LEU A 270 -28.05 -21.54 14.68
N ARG A 271 -27.88 -20.46 15.43
CA ARG A 271 -26.96 -20.40 16.59
C ARG A 271 -27.39 -21.24 17.77
N ASP A 272 -28.64 -21.67 17.83
CA ASP A 272 -29.12 -22.61 18.87
C ASP A 272 -28.58 -24.05 18.69
N GLY A 273 -27.96 -24.34 17.54
CA GLY A 273 -27.40 -25.65 17.22
C GLY A 273 -28.43 -26.75 16.94
N LYS A 274 -29.73 -26.42 16.93
CA LYS A 274 -30.83 -27.40 16.79
C LYS A 274 -31.72 -27.10 15.59
N THR A 275 -31.99 -25.82 15.34
CA THR A 275 -32.89 -25.40 14.29
C THR A 275 -32.14 -25.28 12.97
N GLN A 276 -32.73 -25.85 11.91
CA GLN A 276 -32.20 -25.74 10.55
C GLN A 276 -33.26 -25.25 9.56
N VAL A 277 -32.83 -24.55 8.52
CA VAL A 277 -33.67 -24.09 7.42
C VAL A 277 -33.22 -24.79 6.15
N ASN A 278 -34.09 -25.65 5.60
CA ASN A 278 -33.85 -26.34 4.35
C ASN A 278 -34.18 -25.39 3.19
N TRP A 279 -33.18 -24.65 2.72
CA TRP A 279 -33.33 -23.71 1.61
C TRP A 279 -33.47 -24.42 0.27
N GLY A 280 -32.64 -25.45 0.05
CA GLY A 280 -32.63 -26.21 -1.20
C GLY A 280 -31.73 -25.60 -2.27
N ALA A 281 -32.25 -25.50 -3.49
CA ALA A 281 -31.53 -25.07 -4.69
C ALA A 281 -30.87 -23.69 -4.53
N PRO A 282 -29.72 -23.46 -5.20
CA PRO A 282 -29.10 -22.15 -5.28
C PRO A 282 -30.08 -21.10 -5.83
N MET A 283 -29.89 -19.84 -5.41
CA MET A 283 -30.67 -18.72 -5.96
C MET A 283 -30.57 -18.69 -7.50
N GLY A 284 -31.70 -18.45 -8.16
CA GLY A 284 -31.86 -18.49 -9.61
C GLY A 284 -31.99 -19.90 -10.20
N LYS A 285 -31.91 -20.96 -9.39
CA LYS A 285 -31.96 -22.37 -9.85
C LYS A 285 -33.13 -23.18 -9.27
N SER A 286 -34.04 -22.55 -8.51
CA SER A 286 -35.19 -23.23 -7.91
C SER A 286 -36.11 -23.92 -8.94
N ALA A 287 -36.38 -23.28 -10.08
CA ALA A 287 -37.26 -23.83 -11.12
C ALA A 287 -36.73 -25.14 -11.73
N SER A 288 -35.42 -25.25 -11.96
CA SER A 288 -34.83 -26.47 -12.54
C SER A 288 -34.78 -27.65 -11.55
N GLN A 289 -35.03 -27.38 -10.26
CA GLN A 289 -35.13 -28.39 -9.21
C GLN A 289 -36.58 -28.64 -8.76
N LEU A 290 -37.56 -28.04 -9.44
CA LEU A 290 -38.99 -28.12 -9.07
C LEU A 290 -39.27 -27.67 -7.63
N GLU A 291 -38.49 -26.70 -7.14
CA GLU A 291 -38.64 -26.14 -5.80
C GLU A 291 -39.40 -24.80 -5.84
N ALA A 292 -39.88 -24.35 -4.68
CA ALA A 292 -40.46 -23.03 -4.47
C ALA A 292 -39.52 -21.92 -4.98
N SER A 293 -40.09 -20.84 -5.53
CA SER A 293 -39.28 -19.72 -6.04
C SER A 293 -38.50 -19.02 -4.92
N ASP A 294 -37.36 -18.39 -5.23
CA ASP A 294 -36.54 -17.74 -4.21
C ASP A 294 -37.28 -16.64 -3.44
N ILE A 295 -38.17 -15.91 -4.14
CA ILE A 295 -39.03 -14.88 -3.53
C ILE A 295 -40.02 -15.51 -2.58
N GLU A 296 -40.64 -16.63 -2.96
CA GLU A 296 -41.57 -17.37 -2.10
C GLU A 296 -40.86 -17.93 -0.86
N LYS A 297 -39.65 -18.46 -1.03
CA LYS A 297 -38.79 -18.96 0.06
C LYS A 297 -38.47 -17.85 1.06
N LEU A 298 -37.96 -16.70 0.58
CA LEU A 298 -37.66 -15.54 1.44
C LEU A 298 -38.92 -15.02 2.14
N THR A 299 -40.02 -14.87 1.39
CA THR A 299 -41.29 -14.36 1.94
C THR A 299 -41.84 -15.29 3.02
N THR A 300 -41.76 -16.60 2.80
CA THR A 300 -42.20 -17.60 3.78
C THR A 300 -41.32 -17.58 5.03
N LEU A 301 -39.99 -17.52 4.85
CA LEU A 301 -39.05 -17.46 5.96
C LEU A 301 -39.24 -16.21 6.83
N TYR A 302 -39.35 -15.02 6.21
CA TYR A 302 -39.53 -13.76 6.95
C TYR A 302 -40.94 -13.61 7.54
N THR A 303 -41.97 -14.17 6.90
CA THR A 303 -43.31 -14.24 7.49
C THR A 303 -43.27 -15.08 8.77
N PHE A 304 -42.69 -16.29 8.70
CA PHE A 304 -42.54 -17.15 9.87
C PHE A 304 -41.69 -16.50 10.97
N TYR A 305 -40.59 -15.84 10.61
CA TYR A 305 -39.76 -15.08 11.56
C TYR A 305 -40.56 -14.02 12.32
N ARG A 306 -41.36 -13.22 11.59
CA ARG A 306 -42.17 -12.14 12.17
C ARG A 306 -43.31 -12.68 13.04
N GLU A 307 -44.01 -13.72 12.60
CA GLU A 307 -45.07 -14.38 13.37
C GLU A 307 -44.54 -14.95 14.70
N ASN A 308 -43.27 -15.33 14.75
CA ASN A 308 -42.61 -15.84 15.95
C ASN A 308 -41.80 -14.78 16.70
N LYS A 309 -42.28 -13.53 16.74
CA LYS A 309 -41.66 -12.43 17.52
C LYS A 309 -40.23 -12.12 17.07
N ASN A 310 -39.98 -12.16 15.76
CA ASN A 310 -38.68 -11.91 15.16
C ASN A 310 -37.61 -12.85 15.74
N THR A 311 -37.89 -14.14 15.84
CA THR A 311 -36.87 -15.16 16.13
C THR A 311 -37.21 -16.47 15.46
N LEU A 312 -36.18 -17.23 15.08
CA LEU A 312 -36.28 -18.62 14.64
C LEU A 312 -35.70 -19.60 15.68
N LEU A 313 -35.04 -19.09 16.72
CA LEU A 313 -34.31 -19.89 17.71
C LEU A 313 -35.26 -20.71 18.59
N ASN A 314 -34.98 -22.00 18.71
CA ASN A 314 -35.69 -22.97 19.57
C ASN A 314 -37.21 -23.05 19.36
N ILE A 315 -37.71 -22.73 18.15
CA ILE A 315 -39.15 -22.79 17.85
C ILE A 315 -39.52 -24.12 17.19
N VAL A 316 -38.75 -24.55 16.18
CA VAL A 316 -38.95 -25.79 15.45
C VAL A 316 -37.62 -26.49 15.21
N ALA A 317 -37.63 -27.80 14.97
CA ALA A 317 -36.42 -28.52 14.59
C ALA A 317 -35.94 -28.13 13.18
N PHE A 318 -36.87 -27.94 12.24
CA PHE A 318 -36.55 -27.50 10.89
C PHE A 318 -37.66 -26.67 10.24
N ILE A 319 -37.26 -25.82 9.29
CA ILE A 319 -38.15 -25.07 8.39
C ILE A 319 -37.87 -25.57 6.97
N GLU A 320 -38.89 -26.10 6.29
CA GLU A 320 -38.77 -26.61 4.92
C GLU A 320 -39.28 -25.58 3.92
N LEU A 321 -38.38 -25.07 3.07
CA LEU A 321 -38.69 -24.04 2.09
C LEU A 321 -38.70 -24.56 0.64
N ARG A 322 -38.36 -25.83 0.39
CA ARG A 322 -38.27 -26.36 -0.97
C ARG A 322 -39.62 -26.59 -1.63
N TYR A 323 -40.66 -26.87 -0.86
CA TYR A 323 -41.97 -27.21 -1.41
C TYR A 323 -42.77 -25.95 -1.71
N PRO A 324 -43.24 -25.77 -2.97
CA PRO A 324 -44.07 -24.63 -3.34
C PRO A 324 -45.45 -24.73 -2.66
N LYS A 325 -45.99 -23.61 -2.19
CA LYS A 325 -47.32 -23.56 -1.56
C LYS A 325 -48.46 -23.67 -2.57
N LEU A 326 -48.21 -23.22 -3.80
CA LEU A 326 -49.11 -23.36 -4.95
C LEU A 326 -48.45 -24.35 -5.92
N GLY A 327 -49.19 -25.38 -6.36
CA GLY A 327 -48.67 -26.36 -7.30
C GLY A 327 -48.12 -25.68 -8.54
N ILE A 328 -46.87 -25.98 -8.91
CA ILE A 328 -46.25 -25.47 -10.14
C ILE A 328 -47.07 -26.02 -11.31
N PRO A 329 -47.73 -25.20 -12.14
CA PRO A 329 -48.43 -25.68 -13.31
C PRO A 329 -47.42 -26.38 -14.22
N ARG A 330 -47.69 -27.64 -14.56
CA ARG A 330 -46.89 -28.40 -15.52
C ARG A 330 -47.35 -28.00 -16.92
N PRO A 331 -46.45 -27.72 -17.88
CA PRO A 331 -46.84 -27.65 -19.27
C PRO A 331 -47.43 -29.01 -19.67
N GLU A 332 -48.62 -28.98 -20.30
CA GLU A 332 -49.28 -30.16 -20.87
C GLU A 332 -48.51 -30.75 -22.05
#